data_AF-A0A1A7YCT7-F1
#
_entry.id   AF-A0A1A7YCT7-F1
#
_cell.length_a   1.000
_cell.length_b   1.000
_cell.length_c   1.000
_cell.angle_alpha   90.00
_cell.angle_beta   90.00
_cell.angle_gamma   90.00
#
_symmetry.space_group_name_H-M   'P 1'
#
loop_
_entity.id
_entity.type
_entity.pdbx_description
1 polymer ?
#
loop_
_entity_poly.entity_id
_entity_poly.type
_entity_poly.pdbx_seq_one_letter_code
_entity_poly.pdbx_strand_id
1 'polypeptide(L)'
;EETGLHTGWIQNGGLFIASNKQRLDEYKRLMSLGKVYGIESHVLSPAETKDLYPLMNVDDLYGTLYVPKDGTMDPAGTCTTLSRAATT
;
A
#
# COMPACT_ATOMS: atom_id res chain seq x y z
N GLU A 1 -15.78 10.83 2.10
CA GLU A 1 -17.23 10.62 1.97
C GLU A 1 -17.87 11.91 1.45
N GLU A 2 -17.58 12.26 0.18
CA GLU A 2 -17.88 13.59 -0.37
C GLU A 2 -19.19 13.61 -1.19
N THR A 3 -19.47 12.53 -1.92
CA THR A 3 -20.55 12.47 -2.92
C THR A 3 -21.64 11.46 -2.56
N GLY A 4 -21.44 10.67 -1.49
CA GLY A 4 -22.29 9.52 -1.14
C GLY A 4 -22.21 8.34 -2.13
N LEU A 5 -21.36 8.42 -3.16
CA LEU A 5 -21.17 7.36 -4.14
C LEU A 5 -19.90 6.54 -3.82
N HIS A 6 -20.01 5.21 -3.95
CA HIS A 6 -18.90 4.31 -3.70
C HIS A 6 -18.01 4.16 -4.94
N THR A 7 -16.72 4.50 -4.84
CA THR A 7 -15.76 4.46 -5.95
C THR A 7 -15.21 3.07 -6.26
N GLY A 8 -15.44 2.09 -5.39
CA GLY A 8 -14.78 0.77 -5.50
C GLY A 8 -13.40 0.73 -4.81
N TRP A 9 -13.09 1.71 -3.96
CA TRP A 9 -11.87 1.71 -3.14
C TRP A 9 -11.93 0.64 -2.05
N ILE A 10 -10.88 -0.16 -1.93
CA ILE A 10 -10.68 -1.14 -0.87
C ILE A 10 -9.30 -0.89 -0.27
N GLN A 11 -9.26 -0.42 0.98
CA GLN A 11 -8.01 -0.13 1.68
C GLN A 11 -7.45 -1.42 2.32
N ASN A 12 -6.90 -2.32 1.51
CA ASN A 12 -6.31 -3.58 1.96
C ASN A 12 -4.79 -3.52 2.18
N GLY A 13 -4.18 -2.34 2.05
CA GLY A 13 -2.76 -2.09 2.25
C GLY A 13 -1.90 -2.47 1.04
N GLY A 14 -0.69 -1.90 1.01
CA GLY A 14 0.33 -2.14 0.00
C GLY A 14 1.56 -2.80 0.64
N LEU A 15 2.05 -3.88 0.03
CA LEU A 15 3.22 -4.62 0.52
C LEU A 15 4.27 -4.72 -0.59
N PHE A 16 5.38 -3.99 -0.44
CA PHE A 16 6.45 -3.91 -1.42
C PHE A 16 7.64 -4.78 -0.98
N ILE A 17 8.09 -5.66 -1.87
CA ILE A 17 9.02 -6.75 -1.54
C ILE A 17 10.48 -6.35 -1.80
N ALA A 18 11.36 -6.57 -0.81
CA ALA A 18 12.81 -6.41 -0.98
C ALA A 18 13.52 -7.78 -1.03
N SER A 19 13.84 -8.23 -2.24
CA SER A 19 14.64 -9.45 -2.48
C SER A 19 16.16 -9.23 -2.47
N ASN A 20 16.62 -8.00 -2.18
CA ASN A 20 18.04 -7.69 -1.97
C ASN A 20 18.22 -6.50 -1.01
N LYS A 21 19.45 -6.31 -0.52
CA LYS A 21 19.80 -5.25 0.45
C LYS A 21 19.59 -3.85 -0.13
N GLN A 22 19.94 -3.62 -1.39
CA GLN A 22 19.80 -2.33 -2.04
C GLN A 22 18.33 -1.88 -2.09
N ARG A 23 17.42 -2.81 -2.37
CA ARG A 23 15.97 -2.56 -2.35
C ARG A 23 15.47 -2.26 -0.94
N LEU A 24 15.95 -2.97 0.06
CA LEU A 24 15.57 -2.71 1.45
C LEU A 24 16.04 -1.32 1.92
N ASP A 25 17.24 -0.90 1.53
CA ASP A 25 17.77 0.42 1.88
C ASP A 25 17.00 1.54 1.15
N GLU A 26 16.59 1.31 -0.09
CA GLU A 26 15.64 2.18 -0.78
C GLU A 26 14.32 2.32 -0.01
N TYR A 27 13.77 1.23 0.51
CA TYR A 27 12.53 1.26 1.30
C TYR A 27 12.67 1.99 2.63
N LYS A 28 13.80 1.88 3.33
CA LYS A 28 14.07 2.69 4.52
C LYS A 28 14.11 4.18 4.19
N ARG A 29 14.68 4.54 3.03
CA ARG A 29 14.68 5.93 2.54
C ARG A 29 13.26 6.39 2.19
N LEU A 30 12.46 5.57 1.50
CA LEU A 30 11.07 5.88 1.18
C LEU A 30 10.21 6.02 2.45
N MET A 31 10.37 5.15 3.44
CA MET A 31 9.69 5.27 4.74
C MET A 31 10.07 6.60 5.44
N SER A 32 11.35 6.96 5.41
CA SER A 32 11.82 8.24 5.99
C SER A 32 11.21 9.45 5.28
N LEU A 33 11.08 9.39 3.95
CA LEU A 33 10.42 10.41 3.16
C LEU A 33 8.90 10.44 3.42
N GLY A 34 8.27 9.27 3.56
CA GLY A 34 6.86 9.13 3.91
C GLY A 34 6.52 9.84 5.23
N LYS A 35 7.39 9.74 6.24
CA LYS A 35 7.23 10.48 7.51
C LYS A 35 7.14 12.00 7.30
N VAL A 36 7.94 12.56 6.38
CA VAL A 36 7.90 14.00 6.05
C VAL A 36 6.59 14.39 5.37
N TYR A 37 6.04 13.51 4.51
CA TYR A 37 4.78 13.73 3.81
C TYR A 37 3.53 13.27 4.57
N GLY A 38 3.66 12.77 5.81
CA GLY A 38 2.54 12.22 6.57
C GLY A 38 1.99 10.90 6.03
N ILE A 39 2.77 10.18 5.21
CA ILE A 39 2.43 8.87 4.68
C ILE A 39 2.92 7.82 5.66
N GLU A 40 1.97 7.16 6.33
CA GLU A 40 2.24 6.06 7.23
C GLU A 40 2.81 4.88 6.45
N SER A 41 4.00 4.42 6.85
CA SER A 41 4.64 3.24 6.28
C SER A 41 5.61 2.61 7.27
N HIS A 42 5.79 1.30 7.14
CA HIS A 42 6.55 0.46 8.07
C HIS A 42 7.49 -0.46 7.28
N VAL A 43 8.78 -0.42 7.57
CA VAL A 43 9.71 -1.44 7.06
C VAL A 43 9.61 -2.65 7.99
N LEU A 44 9.22 -3.79 7.43
CA LEU A 44 9.01 -5.04 8.16
C LEU A 44 10.14 -6.03 7.87
N SER A 45 10.51 -6.81 8.88
CA SER A 45 11.34 -8.00 8.74
C SER A 45 10.57 -9.12 8.00
N PRO A 46 11.27 -10.15 7.49
CA PRO A 46 10.61 -11.32 6.90
C PRO A 46 9.60 -12.01 7.84
N ALA A 47 9.89 -12.05 9.15
CA ALA A 47 8.99 -12.63 10.15
C ALA A 47 7.71 -11.80 10.31
N GLU A 48 7.84 -10.48 10.50
CA GLU A 48 6.68 -9.57 10.58
C GLU A 48 5.86 -9.57 9.29
N THR A 49 6.52 -9.71 8.14
CA THR A 49 5.86 -9.85 6.83
C THR A 49 4.99 -11.11 6.78
N LYS A 50 5.51 -12.24 7.30
CA LYS A 50 4.80 -13.52 7.36
C LYS A 50 3.61 -13.45 8.32
N ASP A 51 3.77 -12.77 9.45
CA ASP A 51 2.69 -12.55 10.41
C ASP A 51 1.56 -11.71 9.79
N LEU A 52 1.92 -10.66 9.04
CA LEU A 52 0.97 -9.80 8.33
C LEU A 52 0.27 -10.54 7.17
N TYR A 53 1.02 -11.30 6.37
CA TYR A 53 0.50 -12.02 5.21
C TYR A 53 1.00 -13.49 5.18
N PRO A 54 0.31 -14.41 5.88
CA PRO A 54 0.77 -15.79 6.09
C PRO A 54 1.00 -16.61 4.82
N LEU A 55 0.39 -16.23 3.69
CA LEU A 55 0.54 -16.92 2.41
C LEU A 55 1.85 -16.58 1.67
N MET A 56 2.55 -15.51 2.06
CA MET A 56 3.81 -15.12 1.41
C MET A 56 4.95 -16.06 1.76
N ASN A 57 5.75 -16.47 0.77
CA ASN A 57 7.06 -17.05 1.05
C ASN A 57 8.04 -15.92 1.39
N VAL A 58 8.77 -16.05 2.49
CA VAL A 58 9.67 -15.00 2.99
C VAL A 58 11.13 -15.43 3.08
N ASP A 59 11.43 -16.68 2.69
CA ASP A 59 12.75 -17.31 2.87
C ASP A 59 13.88 -16.58 2.12
N ASP A 60 13.57 -15.93 1.00
CA ASP A 60 14.51 -15.19 0.16
C ASP A 60 14.35 -13.66 0.26
N LEU A 61 13.59 -13.19 1.27
CA LEU A 61 13.34 -11.78 1.47
C LEU A 61 14.29 -11.18 2.51
N TYR A 62 14.73 -9.96 2.22
CA TYR A 62 15.46 -9.13 3.19
C TYR A 62 14.50 -8.30 4.06
N GLY A 63 13.26 -8.11 3.60
CA GLY A 63 12.19 -7.40 4.29
C GLY A 63 11.15 -6.85 3.31
N THR A 64 10.20 -6.07 3.81
CA THR A 64 9.18 -5.39 3.00
C THR A 64 8.94 -3.95 3.46
N LEU A 65 8.40 -3.11 2.58
CA LEU A 65 7.74 -1.86 2.99
C LEU A 65 6.23 -2.10 3.00
N TYR A 66 5.59 -1.87 4.13
CA TYR A 66 4.14 -1.96 4.30
C TYR A 66 3.52 -0.56 4.42
N VAL A 67 2.48 -0.31 3.65
CA VAL A 67 1.72 0.95 3.62
C VAL A 67 0.25 0.65 3.93
N PRO A 68 -0.23 0.86 5.17
CA PRO A 68 -1.58 0.43 5.58
C PRO A 68 -2.73 1.13 4.86
N LYS A 69 -2.47 2.34 4.35
CA LYS A 69 -3.46 3.19 3.67
C LYS A 69 -3.52 3.00 2.16
N ASP A 70 -2.63 2.17 1.60
CA ASP A 70 -2.73 1.76 0.21
C ASP A 70 -3.89 0.78 0.02
N GLY A 71 -4.17 0.44 -1.23
CA GLY A 71 -5.14 -0.59 -1.53
C GLY A 71 -5.43 -0.73 -3.01
N THR A 72 -6.59 -1.32 -3.30
CA THR A 72 -7.06 -1.56 -4.66
C THR A 72 -8.28 -0.70 -4.96
N MET A 73 -8.46 -0.43 -6.25
CA MET A 73 -9.55 0.39 -6.75
C MET A 73 -10.05 -0.23 -8.05
N ASP A 74 -11.36 -0.24 -8.26
CA ASP A 74 -11.95 -0.45 -9.59
C ASP A 74 -11.80 0.84 -10.43
N PRO A 75 -10.95 0.85 -11.47
CA PRO A 75 -10.74 2.06 -12.26
C PRO A 75 -11.99 2.49 -13.03
N ALA A 76 -12.76 1.54 -13.57
CA ALA A 76 -13.95 1.83 -14.38
C ALA A 76 -15.10 2.36 -13.50
N GLY A 77 -15.33 1.72 -12.35
CA GLY A 77 -16.29 2.16 -11.35
C GLY A 77 -15.96 3.55 -10.80
N THR A 78 -14.67 3.83 -10.58
CA THR A 78 -14.21 5.15 -10.12
C THR A 78 -14.50 6.23 -11.14
N CYS A 79 -14.14 6.03 -12.41
CA CYS A 79 -14.42 6.99 -13.49
C CYS A 79 -15.92 7.28 -13.59
N THR A 80 -16.75 6.23 -13.62
CA THR A 80 -18.21 6.36 -13.69
C THR A 80 -18.78 7.13 -12.49
N THR A 81 -18.29 6.81 -11.29
CA THR A 81 -18.70 7.47 -10.05
C THR A 81 -18.36 8.95 -10.05
N LEU A 82 -17.14 9.29 -10.48
CA LEU A 82 -16.69 10.68 -10.57
C LEU A 82 -17.50 11.47 -11.61
N SER A 83 -17.75 10.90 -12.79
CA SER A 83 -18.59 11.55 -13.82
C SER A 83 -20.01 11.82 -13.32
N ARG A 84 -20.61 10.88 -12.58
CA ARG A 84 -21.94 11.07 -11.97
C ARG A 84 -21.91 12.17 -10.92
N ALA A 85 -20.94 12.16 -10.03
CA ALA A 85 -20.82 13.18 -8.98
C ALA A 85 -20.66 14.61 -9.53
N ALA A 86 -19.96 14.78 -10.66
CA ALA A 86 -19.74 16.10 -11.27
C ALA A 86 -20.97 16.66 -12.01
N THR A 87 -21.98 15.83 -12.28
CA THR A 87 -23.17 16.20 -13.07
C THR A 87 -24.44 16.34 -12.22
N THR A 88 -24.39 15.95 -10.96
CA THR A 88 -25.40 16.19 -9.91
C THR A 88 -25.07 17.42 -9.10
#